data_AF-A0AAV0NE12-F1
#
_entry.id   AF-A0AAV0NE12-F1
#
_cell.length_a   1.000
_cell.length_b   1.000
_cell.length_c   1.000
_cell.angle_alpha   90.00
_cell.angle_beta   90.00
_cell.angle_gamma   90.00
#
_symmetry.space_group_name_H-M   'P 1'
#
loop_
_entity.id
_entity.type
_entity.pdbx_description
1 polymer ?
#
loop_
_entity_poly.entity_id
_entity_poly.type
_entity_poly.pdbx_seq_one_letter_code
_entity_poly.pdbx_strand_id
1 'polypeptide(L)'
;MEKGGNGGAILLTGSVVTASYGMAPHAYVASKHAVVGLTKNLCVELGPLGIRVNCISPYGVPTRLSMDATGMDEAAYEAKGNLKGVVLRPEGRRHCHGGVESCE
;
A
#
# COMPACT_ATOMS: atom_id res chain seq x y z
N MET A 1 -25.36 3.11 17.69
CA MET A 1 -24.49 2.25 16.88
C MET A 1 -23.89 1.20 17.78
N GLU A 2 -24.16 -0.07 17.47
CA GLU A 2 -23.80 -1.24 18.25
C GLU A 2 -22.28 -1.40 18.29
N LYS A 3 -21.69 -1.45 19.49
CA LYS A 3 -20.26 -1.74 19.69
C LYS A 3 -20.03 -3.22 19.37
N GLY A 4 -19.63 -3.52 18.14
CA GLY A 4 -19.02 -4.81 17.80
C GLY A 4 -17.77 -5.02 18.67
N GLY A 5 -17.83 -5.98 19.59
CA GLY A 5 -16.97 -6.09 20.77
C GLY A 5 -15.53 -6.55 20.56
N ASN A 6 -14.80 -6.04 19.56
CA ASN A 6 -13.34 -6.03 19.48
C ASN A 6 -12.95 -5.10 18.32
N GLY A 7 -12.09 -4.11 18.55
CA GLY A 7 -11.67 -3.14 17.53
C GLY A 7 -11.23 -3.75 16.19
N GLY A 8 -11.16 -2.93 15.15
CA GLY A 8 -10.89 -3.37 13.77
C GLY A 8 -9.55 -2.89 13.21
N ALA A 9 -9.15 -3.46 12.07
CA ALA A 9 -8.06 -2.94 11.26
C ALA A 9 -8.43 -2.94 9.78
N ILE A 10 -8.22 -1.82 9.09
CA ILE A 10 -8.38 -1.66 7.65
C ILE A 10 -7.02 -1.35 7.05
N LEU A 11 -6.65 -2.07 5.99
CA LEU A 11 -5.39 -1.86 5.27
C LEU A 11 -5.68 -1.54 3.80
N LEU A 12 -5.30 -0.34 3.38
CA LEU A 12 -5.41 0.12 2.00
C LEU A 12 -4.06 0.00 1.29
N THR A 13 -4.11 -0.28 -0.01
CA THR A 13 -2.91 -0.35 -0.86
C THR A 13 -2.78 0.93 -1.67
N GLY A 14 -1.88 1.81 -1.23
CA GLY A 14 -1.39 2.97 -1.95
C GLY A 14 -0.38 2.57 -3.03
N SER A 15 0.61 3.43 -3.24
CA SER A 15 1.74 3.21 -4.16
C SER A 15 2.79 4.28 -3.92
N VAL A 16 4.06 3.95 -4.14
CA VAL A 16 5.17 4.91 -4.07
C VAL A 16 4.96 6.18 -4.92
N VAL A 17 4.10 6.14 -5.94
CA VAL A 17 3.80 7.31 -6.78
C VAL A 17 3.13 8.46 -6.02
N THR A 18 2.69 8.24 -4.77
CA THR A 18 2.22 9.30 -3.88
C THR A 18 3.35 10.07 -3.21
N ALA A 19 4.56 9.50 -3.17
CA ALA A 19 5.77 10.12 -2.63
C ALA A 19 6.85 10.37 -3.70
N SER A 20 6.63 9.90 -4.93
CA SER A 20 7.58 9.99 -6.05
C SER A 20 6.87 10.41 -7.34
N TYR A 21 7.46 11.32 -8.10
CA TYR A 21 6.83 11.94 -9.27
C TYR A 21 7.41 11.42 -10.59
N GLY A 22 6.62 11.47 -11.68
CA GLY A 22 7.07 11.12 -13.03
C GLY A 22 7.11 9.62 -13.37
N MET A 23 6.63 8.76 -12.47
CA MET A 23 6.80 7.30 -12.57
C MET A 23 5.58 6.54 -13.13
N ALA A 24 4.41 7.19 -13.29
CA ALA A 24 3.18 6.52 -13.71
C ALA A 24 2.19 7.47 -14.41
N PRO A 25 1.19 6.94 -15.16
CA PRO A 25 0.15 7.74 -15.78
C PRO A 25 -0.64 8.60 -14.79
N HIS A 26 -1.07 9.80 -15.20
CA HIS A 26 -1.77 10.76 -14.34
C HIS A 26 -2.99 10.17 -13.62
N ALA A 27 -3.79 9.35 -14.30
CA ALA A 27 -4.96 8.72 -13.70
C ALA A 27 -4.60 7.77 -12.55
N TYR A 28 -3.51 7.01 -12.70
CA TYR A 28 -3.01 6.12 -11.65
C TYR A 28 -2.48 6.91 -10.46
N VAL A 29 -1.69 7.95 -10.72
CA VAL A 29 -1.14 8.84 -9.68
C VAL A 29 -2.27 9.51 -8.89
N ALA A 30 -3.28 10.05 -9.56
CA ALA A 30 -4.44 10.68 -8.93
C ALA A 30 -5.22 9.68 -8.06
N SER A 31 -5.51 8.48 -8.60
CA SER A 31 -6.20 7.43 -7.85
C SER A 31 -5.44 7.04 -6.58
N LYS A 32 -4.12 6.86 -6.65
CA LYS A 32 -3.31 6.48 -5.48
C LYS A 32 -3.20 7.60 -4.45
N HIS A 33 -3.17 8.87 -4.86
CA HIS A 33 -3.29 10.00 -3.93
C HIS A 33 -4.67 10.04 -3.25
N ALA A 34 -5.74 9.73 -3.98
CA ALA A 34 -7.08 9.65 -3.40
C ALA A 34 -7.17 8.57 -2.30
N VAL A 35 -6.51 7.41 -2.48
CA VAL A 35 -6.44 6.36 -1.45
C VAL A 35 -5.73 6.85 -0.18
N VAL A 36 -4.64 7.61 -0.30
CA VAL A 36 -3.94 8.19 0.85
C VAL A 36 -4.82 9.21 1.58
N GLY A 37 -5.48 10.10 0.85
CA GLY A 37 -6.42 11.06 1.43
C GLY A 37 -7.61 10.37 2.12
N LEU A 38 -8.17 9.35 1.48
CA LEU A 38 -9.26 8.54 2.05
C LEU A 38 -8.83 7.86 3.35
N THR A 39 -7.62 7.28 3.39
CA THR A 39 -7.09 6.62 4.59
C THR A 39 -7.05 7.60 5.76
N LYS A 40 -6.55 8.82 5.54
CA LYS A 40 -6.45 9.85 6.58
C LYS A 40 -7.82 10.25 7.12
N ASN A 41 -8.82 10.43 6.26
CA ASN A 41 -10.19 10.75 6.70
C ASN A 41 -10.82 9.58 7.48
N LEU A 42 -10.64 8.34 7.00
CA LEU A 42 -11.16 7.16 7.69
C LEU A 42 -10.49 6.93 9.06
N CYS A 43 -9.21 7.27 9.22
CA CYS A 43 -8.56 7.23 10.54
C CYS A 43 -9.28 8.13 11.54
N VAL A 44 -9.63 9.36 11.14
CA VAL A 44 -10.31 10.33 12.00
C VAL A 44 -11.72 9.87 12.35
N GLU A 45 -12.46 9.34 11.37
CA GLU A 45 -13.85 8.90 11.56
C GLU A 45 -13.96 7.61 12.38
N LEU A 46 -13.08 6.64 12.13
CA LEU A 46 -13.16 5.29 12.70
C LEU A 46 -12.27 5.08 13.93
N GLY A 47 -11.32 5.99 14.18
CA GLY A 47 -10.47 5.99 15.38
C GLY A 47 -11.26 5.94 16.69
N PRO A 48 -12.30 6.77 16.90
CA PRO A 48 -13.15 6.72 18.10
C PRO A 48 -13.93 5.41 18.26
N LEU A 49 -14.12 4.65 17.18
CA LEU A 49 -14.74 3.33 17.18
C LEU A 49 -13.73 2.21 17.47
N GLY A 50 -12.46 2.53 17.71
CA GLY A 50 -11.39 1.57 17.97
C GLY A 50 -10.94 0.82 16.71
N ILE A 51 -11.14 1.40 15.52
CA ILE A 51 -10.72 0.81 14.25
C ILE A 51 -9.47 1.56 13.74
N ARG A 52 -8.40 0.81 13.51
CA ARG A 52 -7.16 1.35 12.92
C ARG A 52 -7.24 1.30 11.41
N VAL A 53 -6.88 2.37 10.73
CA VAL A 53 -6.82 2.41 9.26
C VAL A 53 -5.40 2.76 8.85
N ASN A 54 -4.84 2.01 7.92
CA ASN A 54 -3.47 2.19 7.47
C ASN A 54 -3.38 2.08 5.95
N CYS A 55 -2.44 2.81 5.36
CA CYS A 55 -2.11 2.72 3.94
C CYS A 55 -0.66 2.23 3.80
N ILE A 56 -0.45 1.22 2.97
CA ILE A 56 0.88 0.77 2.56
C ILE A 56 1.15 1.22 1.14
N SER A 57 2.39 1.68 0.88
CA SER A 57 2.80 2.20 -0.43
C SER A 57 3.91 1.34 -1.05
N PRO A 58 3.57 0.25 -1.77
CA PRO A 58 4.56 -0.55 -2.47
C PRO A 58 5.26 0.23 -3.59
N TYR A 59 6.54 -0.05 -3.78
CA TYR A 59 7.21 0.14 -5.07
C TYR A 59 6.82 -1.00 -6.02
N GLY A 60 7.41 -1.05 -7.21
CA GLY A 60 7.25 -2.16 -8.15
C GLY A 60 7.38 -3.52 -7.48
N VAL A 61 6.32 -4.33 -7.58
CA VAL A 61 6.27 -5.72 -7.10
C VAL A 61 6.26 -6.62 -8.33
N PRO A 62 7.09 -7.68 -8.38
CA PRO A 62 7.11 -8.62 -9.50
C PRO A 62 5.86 -9.52 -9.44
N THR A 63 4.73 -8.97 -9.87
CA THR A 63 3.51 -9.75 -10.13
C THR A 63 3.39 -9.98 -11.63
N ARG A 64 2.69 -11.04 -12.05
CA ARG A 64 2.44 -11.28 -13.49
C ARG A 64 1.84 -10.04 -14.16
N LEU A 65 0.84 -9.43 -13.54
CA LEU A 65 0.23 -8.19 -14.01
C LEU A 65 1.24 -7.05 -14.22
N SER A 66 2.17 -6.86 -13.28
CA SER A 66 3.16 -5.79 -13.36
C SER A 66 4.25 -6.08 -14.40
N MET A 67 4.73 -7.32 -14.47
CA MET A 67 5.70 -7.76 -15.48
C MET A 67 5.10 -7.67 -16.89
N ASP A 68 3.85 -8.08 -17.07
CA ASP A 68 3.15 -7.97 -18.36
C ASP A 68 2.91 -6.51 -18.77
N ALA A 69 2.57 -5.63 -17.81
CA ALA A 69 2.28 -4.22 -18.09
C ALA A 69 3.54 -3.38 -18.37
N THR A 70 4.72 -3.81 -17.91
CA THR A 70 5.96 -3.02 -18.00
C THR A 70 7.05 -3.66 -18.84
N GLY A 71 6.95 -4.95 -19.15
CA GLY A 71 7.99 -5.72 -19.82
C GLY A 71 9.26 -5.91 -18.99
N MET A 72 9.23 -5.57 -17.70
CA MET A 72 10.38 -5.72 -16.79
C MET A 72 10.41 -7.13 -16.19
N ASP A 73 11.61 -7.68 -16.04
CA ASP A 73 11.83 -8.97 -15.38
C ASP A 73 11.87 -8.85 -13.85
N GLU A 74 11.87 -9.99 -13.18
CA GLU A 74 11.83 -10.07 -11.71
C GLU A 74 13.04 -9.38 -11.06
N ALA A 75 14.21 -9.45 -11.71
CA ALA A 75 15.45 -8.80 -11.26
C ALA A 75 15.37 -7.26 -11.31
N ALA A 76 14.77 -6.70 -12.37
CA ALA A 76 14.53 -5.26 -12.47
C ALA A 76 13.57 -4.74 -11.40
N TYR A 77 12.63 -5.59 -10.93
CA TYR A 77 11.73 -5.28 -9.83
C TYR A 77 12.41 -5.38 -8.46
N GLU A 78 13.26 -6.38 -8.21
CA GLU A 78 14.01 -6.49 -6.96
C GLU A 78 14.95 -5.29 -6.72
N ALA A 79 15.61 -4.81 -7.77
CA ALA A 79 16.50 -3.66 -7.68
C ALA A 79 15.77 -2.35 -7.28
N LYS A 80 14.47 -2.28 -7.56
CA LYS A 80 13.64 -1.09 -7.33
C LYS A 80 12.66 -1.26 -6.16
N GLY A 81 12.49 -2.48 -5.65
CA GLY A 81 11.51 -2.81 -4.62
C GLY A 81 11.82 -2.20 -3.25
N ASN A 82 10.79 -2.02 -2.43
CA ASN A 82 10.95 -1.60 -1.03
C ASN A 82 11.65 -2.67 -0.16
N LEU A 83 11.69 -3.92 -0.62
CA LEU A 83 12.27 -5.05 0.11
C LEU A 83 13.53 -5.52 -0.62
N LYS A 84 14.71 -5.22 -0.06
CA LYS A 84 15.99 -5.66 -0.61
C LYS A 84 16.22 -7.14 -0.28
N GLY A 85 16.47 -7.95 -1.31
CA GLY A 85 16.74 -9.39 -1.17
C GLY A 85 15.52 -10.25 -0.86
N VAL A 86 14.30 -9.73 -1.08
CA VAL A 86 13.05 -10.47 -0.90
C VAL A 86 12.12 -10.23 -2.09
N VAL A 87 12.04 -11.22 -2.99
CA VAL A 87 10.95 -11.33 -3.97
C VAL A 87 9.64 -11.62 -3.22
N LEU A 88 8.66 -10.71 -3.35
CA LEU A 88 7.29 -10.98 -2.90
C LEU A 88 6.61 -11.93 -3.87
N ARG A 89 6.68 -13.23 -3.57
CA ARG A 89 5.85 -14.24 -4.23
C ARG A 89 4.41 -14.15 -3.69
N PRO A 90 3.39 -14.38 -4.53
CA PRO A 90 1.97 -14.27 -4.16
C PRO A 90 1.54 -15.15 -2.96
N GLU A 91 2.36 -16.10 -2.52
CA GLU A 91 2.06 -17.05 -1.44
C GLU A 91 2.68 -16.67 -0.07
N GLY A 92 3.49 -15.61 -0.01
CA GLY A 92 4.25 -15.26 1.19
C GLY A 92 3.50 -14.37 2.19
N ARG A 93 2.71 -14.95 3.10
CA ARG A 93 2.15 -14.22 4.25
C ARG A 93 3.25 -14.04 5.31
N ARG A 94 3.92 -12.88 5.36
CA ARG A 94 4.78 -12.48 6.48
C ARG A 94 4.40 -11.14 7.08
N HIS A 95 4.64 -11.04 8.38
CA HIS A 95 4.34 -9.90 9.24
C HIS A 95 5.25 -8.72 8.84
N CYS A 96 4.65 -7.67 8.26
CA CYS A 96 5.40 -6.47 7.85
C CYS A 96 5.68 -5.59 9.08
N HIS A 97 6.96 -5.32 9.34
CA HIS A 97 7.40 -4.29 10.29
C HIS A 97 8.00 -3.13 9.48
N GLY A 98 7.35 -1.96 9.56
CA GLY A 98 7.87 -0.69 9.00
C GLY A 98 7.48 -0.41 7.55
N GLY A 99 6.99 0.82 7.32
CA GLY A 99 6.47 1.32 6.03
C GLY A 99 4.99 1.72 6.06
N VAL A 100 4.43 1.91 7.26
CA VAL A 100 3.04 2.30 7.48
C VAL A 100 3.01 3.80 7.70
N GLU A 101 2.32 4.55 6.84
CA GLU A 101 1.83 5.87 7.23
C GLU A 101 0.68 5.64 8.21
N SER A 102 1.03 5.42 9.48
CA SER A 102 0.09 5.39 10.59
C SER A 102 -0.22 6.82 10.99
N CYS A 103 -1.48 7.22 10.95
CA CYS A 103 -1.92 8.35 11.77
C CYS A 103 -1.89 7.84 13.23
N GLU A 104 -0.93 8.33 14.01
CA GLU A 104 -0.98 8.26 15.47
C GLU A 104 -2.08 9.17 16.02
#